data_AF-A0A662QU81-F1
#
_entry.id   AF-A0A662QU81-F1
#
_cell.length_a   1.000
_cell.length_b   1.000
_cell.length_c   1.000
_cell.angle_alpha   90.00
_cell.angle_beta   90.00
_cell.angle_gamma   90.00
#
_symmetry.space_group_name_H-M   'P 1'
#
loop_
_entity.id
_entity.type
_entity.pdbx_description
1 polymer ?
#
loop_
_entity_poly.entity_id
_entity_poly.type
_entity_poly.pdbx_seq_one_letter_code
_entity_poly.pdbx_strand_id
1 'polypeptide(L)'
;MQLKIKILPHKKIIELKKGRVDWKIIRDLKNENILIIDEEIKPSEQTALINEIMTNISDNFTGIEIACLDINKDNTLLKKIKKLLVQAISGKRSGLTIIGPANIVKKIKKNPEYLVLYVE
;
A
#
# COMPACT_ATOMS: atom_id res chain seq x y z
N MET A 1 -0.19 -20.47 2.63
CA MET A 1 -0.71 -19.27 1.92
C MET A 1 0.43 -18.27 1.87
N GLN A 2 0.96 -17.95 0.69
CA GLN A 2 2.17 -17.13 0.57
C GLN A 2 1.79 -15.65 0.56
N LEU A 3 1.98 -14.95 1.68
CA LEU A 3 1.77 -13.51 1.76
C LEU A 3 2.98 -12.79 1.16
N LYS A 4 2.77 -12.09 0.05
CA LYS A 4 3.83 -11.28 -0.58
C LYS A 4 3.62 -9.81 -0.28
N ILE A 5 4.63 -9.19 0.35
CA ILE A 5 4.69 -7.73 0.51
C ILE A 5 5.60 -7.16 -0.56
N LYS A 6 5.06 -6.26 -1.39
CA LYS A 6 5.80 -5.58 -2.44
C LYS A 6 5.92 -4.11 -2.13
N ILE A 7 7.16 -3.65 -2.11
CA ILE A 7 7.49 -2.26 -1.83
C ILE A 7 7.69 -1.54 -3.18
N LEU A 8 7.02 -0.41 -3.36
CA LEU A 8 7.01 0.36 -4.61
C LEU A 8 7.47 1.80 -4.37
N PRO A 9 8.43 2.33 -5.15
CA PRO A 9 8.69 3.77 -5.18
C PRO A 9 7.49 4.51 -5.78
N HIS A 10 7.07 5.61 -5.15
CA HIS A 10 5.90 6.36 -5.65
C HIS A 10 6.05 6.94 -7.07
N LYS A 11 7.27 7.04 -7.64
CA LYS A 11 7.44 7.35 -9.08
C LYS A 11 6.65 6.39 -10.00
N LYS A 12 6.52 5.11 -9.63
CA LYS A 12 5.71 4.12 -10.37
C LYS A 12 4.20 4.31 -10.19
N ILE A 13 3.77 4.98 -9.10
CA ILE A 13 2.37 5.32 -8.81
C ILE A 13 1.98 6.61 -9.53
N ILE A 14 2.90 7.57 -9.72
CA ILE A 14 2.63 8.82 -10.46
C ILE A 14 2.32 8.55 -11.94
N GLU A 15 2.96 7.55 -12.56
CA GLU A 15 2.65 7.16 -13.95
C GLU A 15 1.18 6.72 -14.12
N LEU A 16 0.51 6.30 -13.03
CA LEU A 16 -0.91 5.95 -13.00
C LEU A 16 -1.84 7.15 -13.29
N LYS A 17 -1.38 8.39 -13.03
CA LYS A 17 -2.15 9.62 -13.28
C LYS A 17 -2.38 9.92 -14.76
N LYS A 18 -1.69 9.23 -15.67
CA LYS A 18 -1.93 9.35 -17.13
C LYS A 18 -3.09 8.46 -17.63
N GLY A 19 -3.94 7.97 -16.73
CA GLY A 19 -5.24 7.37 -17.06
C GLY A 19 -5.26 5.85 -17.16
N ARG A 20 -4.25 5.15 -16.63
CA ARG A 20 -4.26 3.68 -16.47
C ARG A 20 -3.48 3.29 -15.22
N VAL A 21 -4.15 2.68 -14.26
CA VAL A 21 -3.48 1.93 -13.20
C VAL A 21 -2.67 0.81 -13.86
N ASP A 22 -1.38 0.72 -13.52
CA ASP A 22 -0.49 -0.34 -13.97
C ASP A 22 -1.14 -1.69 -13.65
N TRP A 23 -1.41 -2.47 -14.67
CA TRP A 23 -2.01 -3.80 -14.57
C TRP A 23 -1.25 -4.70 -13.60
N LYS A 24 0.04 -4.44 -13.35
CA LYS A 24 0.85 -5.15 -12.34
C LYS A 24 0.35 -4.90 -10.91
N ILE A 25 -0.09 -3.68 -10.60
CA ILE A 25 -0.70 -3.32 -9.30
C ILE A 25 -2.01 -4.08 -9.14
N ILE A 26 -2.87 -4.04 -10.16
CA ILE A 26 -4.14 -4.77 -10.17
C ILE A 26 -3.90 -6.27 -9.99
N ARG A 27 -2.92 -6.83 -10.71
CA ARG A 27 -2.52 -8.23 -10.61
C ARG A 27 -1.98 -8.57 -9.22
N ASP A 28 -1.14 -7.73 -8.64
CA ASP A 28 -0.61 -7.96 -7.29
C ASP A 28 -1.74 -7.99 -6.25
N LEU A 29 -2.66 -7.02 -6.31
CA LEU A 29 -3.80 -6.96 -5.39
C LEU A 29 -4.78 -8.12 -5.58
N LYS A 30 -5.00 -8.58 -6.82
CA LYS A 30 -5.80 -9.77 -7.12
C LYS A 30 -5.20 -11.04 -6.52
N ASN A 31 -3.88 -11.13 -6.39
CA ASN A 31 -3.20 -12.26 -5.77
C ASN A 31 -3.05 -12.09 -4.24
N GLU A 32 -3.87 -11.23 -3.63
CA GLU A 32 -3.87 -10.92 -2.20
C GLU A 32 -2.53 -10.36 -1.66
N ASN A 33 -1.72 -9.76 -2.53
CA ASN A 33 -0.46 -9.14 -2.12
C ASN A 33 -0.72 -7.78 -1.43
N ILE A 34 0.16 -7.44 -0.49
CA ILE A 34 0.19 -6.10 0.13
C ILE A 34 1.20 -5.24 -0.62
N LEU A 35 0.79 -4.05 -1.02
CA LEU A 35 1.66 -3.04 -1.61
C LEU A 35 1.96 -1.96 -0.57
N ILE A 36 3.24 -1.59 -0.47
CA ILE A 36 3.69 -0.49 0.38
C ILE A 36 4.36 0.57 -0.48
N ILE A 37 3.95 1.81 -0.30
CA ILE A 37 4.40 2.97 -1.06
C ILE A 37 5.01 3.97 -0.09
N ASP A 38 6.16 4.51 -0.46
CA ASP A 38 6.96 5.42 0.35
C ASP A 38 6.47 6.88 0.36
N GLU A 39 5.20 7.11 0.04
CA GLU A 39 4.58 8.44 -0.03
C GLU A 39 3.10 8.31 0.32
N GLU A 40 2.55 9.37 0.92
CA GLU A 40 1.11 9.48 1.13
C GLU A 40 0.39 9.78 -0.19
N ILE A 41 -0.55 8.92 -0.56
CA ILE A 41 -1.43 9.15 -1.71
C ILE A 41 -2.53 10.14 -1.32
N LYS A 42 -2.80 11.14 -2.16
CA LYS A 42 -3.85 12.15 -1.88
C LYS A 42 -5.26 11.52 -1.91
N PRO A 43 -6.24 12.03 -1.15
CA PRO A 43 -7.59 11.49 -1.13
C PRO A 43 -8.24 11.32 -2.52
N SER A 44 -8.06 12.28 -3.42
CA SER A 44 -8.59 12.18 -4.80
C SER A 44 -7.96 11.04 -5.62
N GLU A 45 -6.67 10.79 -5.42
CA GLU A 45 -5.93 9.70 -6.07
C GLU A 45 -6.31 8.34 -5.49
N GLN A 46 -6.58 8.28 -4.17
CA GLN A 46 -7.09 7.08 -3.52
C GLN A 46 -8.44 6.67 -4.12
N THR A 47 -9.37 7.61 -4.25
CA THR A 47 -10.69 7.35 -4.84
C THR A 47 -10.56 6.84 -6.29
N ALA A 48 -9.71 7.46 -7.10
CA ALA A 48 -9.47 7.01 -8.47
C ALA A 48 -8.92 5.57 -8.52
N LEU A 49 -7.93 5.27 -7.67
CA LEU A 49 -7.33 3.94 -7.58
C LEU A 49 -8.33 2.87 -7.13
N ILE A 50 -9.15 3.17 -6.11
CA ILE A 50 -10.20 2.27 -5.63
C ILE A 50 -11.20 1.98 -6.76
N ASN A 51 -11.70 3.03 -7.42
CA ASN A 51 -12.68 2.88 -8.50
C ASN A 51 -12.16 2.06 -9.66
N GLU A 52 -10.92 2.33 -10.10
CA GLU A 52 -10.32 1.61 -11.21
C GLU A 52 -10.10 0.14 -10.86
N ILE A 53 -9.66 -0.16 -9.64
CA ILE A 53 -9.44 -1.54 -9.20
C ILE A 53 -10.77 -2.29 -9.06
N MET A 54 -11.78 -1.68 -8.44
CA MET A 54 -13.10 -2.30 -8.30
C MET A 54 -13.79 -2.52 -9.66
N THR A 55 -13.47 -1.71 -10.66
CA THR A 55 -13.96 -1.90 -12.04
C THR A 55 -13.24 -3.06 -12.76
N ASN A 56 -11.96 -3.29 -12.45
CA ASN A 56 -11.11 -4.26 -13.15
C ASN A 56 -10.98 -5.62 -12.45
N ILE A 57 -11.39 -5.75 -11.18
CA ILE A 57 -11.29 -7.00 -10.41
C ILE A 57 -12.67 -7.65 -10.24
N SER A 58 -12.75 -8.96 -10.46
CA SER A 58 -13.96 -9.80 -10.39
C SER A 58 -14.55 -9.97 -8.98
N ASP A 59 -15.78 -10.48 -8.91
CA ASP A 59 -16.65 -10.66 -7.72
C ASP A 59 -16.03 -11.36 -6.50
N ASN A 60 -14.98 -12.19 -6.68
CA ASN A 60 -14.33 -12.88 -5.56
C ASN A 60 -13.34 -12.01 -4.76
N PHE A 61 -13.18 -10.73 -5.10
CA PHE A 61 -12.28 -9.83 -4.39
C PHE A 61 -12.99 -9.16 -3.21
N THR A 62 -12.41 -9.29 -2.01
CA THR A 62 -12.99 -8.79 -0.75
C THR A 62 -13.02 -7.27 -0.61
N GLY A 63 -12.74 -6.54 -1.70
CA GLY A 63 -12.51 -5.11 -1.74
C GLY A 63 -11.06 -4.74 -1.43
N ILE A 64 -10.71 -3.52 -1.80
CA ILE A 64 -9.42 -2.88 -1.56
C ILE A 64 -9.53 -1.90 -0.41
N GLU A 65 -8.47 -1.79 0.38
CA GLU A 65 -8.34 -0.72 1.34
C GLU A 65 -6.97 -0.05 1.26
N ILE A 66 -7.00 1.27 1.47
CA ILE A 66 -5.84 2.12 1.51
C ILE A 66 -5.69 2.64 2.95
N ALA A 67 -4.48 2.48 3.49
CA ALA A 67 -4.09 3.02 4.78
C ALA A 67 -2.93 3.98 4.59
N CYS A 68 -3.17 5.27 4.77
CA CYS A 68 -2.12 6.27 4.83
C CYS A 68 -1.70 6.46 6.28
N LEU A 69 -0.41 6.28 6.54
CA LEU A 69 0.19 6.41 7.85
C LEU A 69 1.00 7.70 7.87
N ASP A 70 0.55 8.63 8.70
CA ASP A 70 1.31 9.85 9.02
C ASP A 70 2.42 9.49 10.01
N ILE A 71 3.65 9.51 9.52
CA ILE A 71 4.84 9.12 10.26
C ILE A 71 5.41 10.29 11.08
N ASN A 72 4.80 11.48 10.96
CA ASN A 72 5.16 12.65 11.77
C ASN A 72 4.46 12.63 13.14
N LYS A 73 3.46 11.75 13.34
CA LYS A 73 2.88 11.48 14.67
C LYS A 73 3.69 10.38 15.36
N ASP A 74 4.12 10.66 16.59
CA ASP A 74 5.15 10.01 17.41
C ASP A 74 5.06 8.47 17.63
N ASN A 75 5.12 7.66 16.57
CA ASN A 75 5.26 6.21 16.68
C ASN A 75 6.69 5.77 16.32
N THR A 76 7.44 5.35 17.34
CA THR A 76 8.86 4.93 17.23
C THR A 76 9.08 3.74 16.29
N LEU A 77 8.11 2.83 16.17
CA LEU A 77 8.16 1.66 15.29
C LEU A 77 7.90 2.02 13.81
N LEU A 78 6.89 2.84 13.53
CA LEU A 78 6.62 3.35 12.17
C LEU A 78 7.82 4.15 11.64
N LYS A 79 8.49 4.89 12.51
CA LYS A 79 9.74 5.61 12.20
C LYS A 79 10.89 4.65 11.83
N LYS A 80 11.01 3.49 12.50
CA LYS A 80 12.01 2.45 12.17
C LYS A 80 11.69 1.75 10.84
N ILE A 81 10.43 1.38 10.60
CA ILE A 81 9.97 0.79 9.33
C ILE A 81 10.23 1.77 8.19
N LYS A 82 9.87 3.05 8.35
CA LYS A 82 10.21 4.11 7.38
C LYS A 82 11.71 4.15 7.12
N LYS A 83 12.55 4.14 8.17
CA LYS A 83 14.00 4.19 8.01
C LYS A 83 14.52 3.02 7.17
N LEU A 84 13.98 1.80 7.34
CA LEU A 84 14.34 0.64 6.54
C LEU A 84 13.83 0.75 5.09
N LEU A 85 12.59 1.19 4.90
CA LEU A 85 11.97 1.33 3.58
C LEU A 85 12.59 2.49 2.77
N VAL A 86 12.81 3.65 3.38
CA VAL A 86 13.45 4.82 2.73
C VAL A 86 14.90 4.51 2.34
N GLN A 87 15.62 3.68 3.11
CA GLN A 87 16.94 3.16 2.73
C GLN A 87 16.85 2.26 1.49
N ALA A 88 15.79 1.45 1.36
CA ALA A 88 15.61 0.53 0.24
C ALA A 88 15.09 1.21 -1.06
N ILE A 89 14.38 2.36 -0.96
CA ILE A 89 13.61 2.93 -2.08
C ILE A 89 14.14 4.30 -2.57
N SER A 90 15.23 4.80 -1.97
CA SER A 90 15.90 6.08 -2.30
C SER A 90 15.11 7.33 -1.88
N GLY A 91 15.17 7.63 -0.58
CA GLY A 91 15.52 8.96 -0.04
C GLY A 91 14.56 10.14 -0.25
N LYS A 92 13.96 10.60 0.87
CA LYS A 92 13.31 11.92 1.12
C LYS A 92 11.77 12.00 1.18
N ARG A 93 11.01 10.91 1.03
CA ARG A 93 9.54 11.02 1.03
C ARG A 93 8.91 10.90 2.43
N SER A 94 7.95 11.77 2.69
CA SER A 94 7.25 11.94 3.96
C SER A 94 5.86 11.29 3.87
N GLY A 95 5.79 9.99 4.15
CA GLY A 95 4.52 9.27 4.19
C GLY A 95 4.72 7.80 3.91
N LEU A 96 3.75 6.99 4.33
CA LEU A 96 3.70 5.57 4.02
C LEU A 96 2.25 5.24 3.67
N THR A 97 2.03 4.71 2.47
CA THR A 97 0.72 4.21 2.06
C THR A 97 0.78 2.70 1.90
N ILE A 98 -0.12 2.01 2.60
CA ILE A 98 -0.32 0.57 2.48
C ILE A 98 -1.61 0.34 1.67
N ILE A 99 -1.53 -0.54 0.69
CA ILE A 99 -2.64 -0.89 -0.19
C ILE A 99 -2.76 -2.41 -0.24
N GLY A 100 -3.96 -2.93 -0.07
CA GLY A 100 -4.17 -4.38 -0.08
C GLY A 100 -5.63 -4.77 0.06
N PRO A 101 -5.91 -6.08 0.11
CA PRO A 101 -7.24 -6.61 0.41
C PRO A 101 -7.79 -6.04 1.74
N ALA A 102 -9.05 -5.62 1.74
CA ALA A 102 -9.67 -4.96 2.88
C ALA A 102 -9.68 -5.84 4.14
N ASN A 103 -9.86 -7.15 3.99
CA ASN A 103 -9.80 -8.13 5.09
C ASN A 103 -8.43 -8.18 5.80
N ILE A 104 -7.34 -7.83 5.11
CA ILE A 104 -5.97 -7.79 5.64
C ILE A 104 -5.66 -6.40 6.19
N VAL A 105 -5.88 -5.34 5.40
CA VAL A 105 -5.50 -3.97 5.76
C VAL A 105 -6.27 -3.46 6.98
N LYS A 106 -7.56 -3.82 7.14
CA LYS A 106 -8.33 -3.47 8.36
C LYS A 106 -7.70 -4.02 9.63
N LYS A 107 -7.09 -5.21 9.58
CA LYS A 107 -6.43 -5.82 10.74
C LYS A 107 -5.18 -5.04 11.12
N ILE A 108 -4.42 -4.54 10.12
CA ILE A 108 -3.27 -3.66 10.34
C ILE A 108 -3.71 -2.34 10.99
N LYS A 109 -4.79 -1.70 10.52
CA LYS A 109 -5.32 -0.48 11.16
C LYS A 109 -5.77 -0.70 12.60
N LYS A 110 -6.34 -1.87 12.91
CA LYS A 110 -6.77 -2.24 14.27
C LYS A 110 -5.61 -2.45 15.23
N ASN A 111 -4.41 -2.77 14.74
CA ASN A 111 -3.21 -2.89 15.57
C ASN A 111 -2.03 -2.12 14.92
N PRO A 112 -1.87 -0.83 15.26
CA PRO A 112 -0.81 0.00 14.70
C PRO A 112 0.58 -0.27 15.32
N GLU A 113 0.66 -1.08 16.38
CA GLU A 113 1.90 -1.29 17.14
C GLU A 113 2.87 -2.26 16.45
N TYR A 114 2.34 -3.23 15.70
CA TYR A 114 3.18 -4.19 14.98
C TYR A 114 2.58 -4.60 13.63
N LEU A 115 3.46 -4.80 12.67
CA LEU A 115 3.17 -5.41 11.39
C LEU A 115 3.87 -6.77 11.39
N VAL A 116 3.12 -7.87 11.33
CA VAL A 116 3.70 -9.22 11.27
C VAL A 116 3.90 -9.62 9.82
N LEU A 117 5.15 -9.88 9.44
CA LEU A 117 5.53 -10.52 8.19
C LEU A 117 5.90 -11.97 8.51
N TYR A 118 5.08 -12.92 8.07
CA TYR A 118 5.48 -14.32 8.06
C TYR A 118 6.29 -14.59 6.80
N VAL A 119 7.52 -15.06 6.97
CA VAL A 119 8.41 -15.46 5.87
C VAL A 119 8.61 -16.97 6.01
N GLU A 120 8.17 -17.73 5.01
CA GLU A 120 8.63 -19.09 4.75
C GLU A 120 9.60 -19.03 3.55
#